data_AF-A0A0R0JMK8-F1
#
_entry.id   AF-A0A0R0JMK8-F1
#
_cell.length_a   1.000
_cell.length_b   1.000
_cell.length_c   1.000
_cell.angle_alpha   90.00
_cell.angle_beta   90.00
_cell.angle_gamma   90.00
#
_symmetry.space_group_name_H-M   'P 1'
#
loop_
_entity.id
_entity.type
_entity.pdbx_description
1 polymer ?
#
loop_
_entity_poly.entity_id
_entity_poly.type
_entity_poly.pdbx_seq_one_letter_code
_entity_poly.pdbx_strand_id
1 'polypeptide(L)'
;MKPNSILGLSHGFLLGHLQSMGLDFPKHFSVIAVCPKGMGPSVRRLYVQGKEINGAGINSSFAVHQDVDGGLLMLLWHGILLGAVHGIVESLFRRYTEHGMSEDLAYNNTVESITGTISKIISTKGMLAVYNALSEDEKREFEKAYSASYYPCMDIMYECYEDIAAGSEIRSVVLAGRCFYEKEGLPAFPMGKIDQTRMWKVGEHVRSTRPAGDLGPLYPFTAGVYVALMIAQIEILRKKGHSYSEIINESVIESVDSLNPFMHARGVSFMVDNCSTTARLGSRKWAPRFDYILTQQALVAVDNGAPINQDLISNFLSDQVHGAIEVCAQLRPTVDIS
;
A
#
# COMPACT_ATOMS: atom_id res chain seq x y z
N MET A 1 5.21 -6.20 -34.27
CA MET A 1 5.58 -7.51 -33.68
C MET A 1 5.54 -8.57 -34.76
N LYS A 2 6.19 -9.74 -34.58
CA LYS A 2 6.03 -10.85 -35.53
C LYS A 2 4.57 -11.33 -35.52
N PRO A 3 3.95 -11.68 -36.65
CA PRO A 3 2.63 -12.32 -36.66
C PRO A 3 2.61 -13.57 -35.77
N ASN A 4 1.50 -13.78 -35.05
CA ASN A 4 1.27 -14.90 -34.13
C ASN A 4 2.26 -15.02 -32.96
N SER A 5 3.02 -13.96 -32.67
CA SER A 5 3.85 -13.88 -31.46
C SER A 5 3.01 -13.54 -30.22
N ILE A 6 3.62 -13.59 -29.03
CA ILE A 6 2.98 -13.25 -27.75
C ILE A 6 3.65 -12.00 -27.18
N LEU A 7 2.85 -11.01 -26.80
CA LEU A 7 3.25 -9.89 -25.96
C LEU A 7 2.99 -10.23 -24.49
N GLY A 8 4.05 -10.30 -23.69
CA GLY A 8 3.95 -10.42 -22.23
C GLY A 8 4.08 -9.07 -21.55
N LEU A 9 3.16 -8.77 -20.64
CA LEU A 9 3.18 -7.59 -19.77
C LEU A 9 3.36 -8.01 -18.31
N SER A 10 3.78 -7.08 -17.45
CA SER A 10 3.75 -7.26 -15.99
C SER A 10 2.87 -6.24 -15.28
N HIS A 11 2.07 -5.51 -16.06
CA HIS A 11 1.04 -4.58 -15.58
C HIS A 11 0.04 -4.29 -16.71
N GLY A 12 -1.25 -4.13 -16.39
CA GLY A 12 -2.29 -3.70 -17.34
C GLY A 12 -2.25 -2.24 -17.80
N PHE A 13 -1.19 -1.47 -17.49
CA PHE A 13 -1.14 -0.02 -17.77
C PHE A 13 -1.33 0.31 -19.26
N LEU A 14 -0.70 -0.48 -20.15
CA LEU A 14 -0.81 -0.26 -21.60
C LEU A 14 -2.25 -0.47 -22.10
N LEU A 15 -2.98 -1.46 -21.55
CA LEU A 15 -4.38 -1.67 -21.90
C LEU A 15 -5.21 -0.45 -21.53
N GLY A 16 -5.11 0.02 -20.29
CA GLY A 16 -5.84 1.21 -19.86
C GLY A 16 -5.45 2.47 -20.63
N HIS A 17 -4.18 2.59 -21.04
CA HIS A 17 -3.75 3.69 -21.91
C HIS A 17 -4.40 3.62 -23.29
N LEU A 18 -4.45 2.44 -23.92
CA LEU A 18 -5.12 2.21 -25.20
C LEU A 18 -6.62 2.53 -25.09
N GLN A 19 -7.29 2.02 -24.05
CA GLN A 19 -8.70 2.29 -23.78
C GLN A 19 -8.98 3.79 -23.59
N SER A 20 -8.09 4.54 -22.92
CA SER A 20 -8.19 6.00 -22.77
C SER A 20 -8.13 6.77 -24.11
N MET A 21 -7.71 6.10 -25.19
CA MET A 21 -7.67 6.64 -26.55
C MET A 21 -8.72 6.00 -27.47
N GLY A 22 -9.59 5.13 -26.94
CA GLY A 22 -10.53 4.34 -27.76
C GLY A 22 -9.85 3.29 -28.64
N LEU A 23 -8.66 2.83 -28.24
CA LEU A 23 -7.85 1.83 -28.96
C LEU A 23 -7.81 0.51 -28.19
N ASP A 24 -7.35 -0.54 -28.87
CA ASP A 24 -7.07 -1.87 -28.31
C ASP A 24 -5.78 -2.44 -28.95
N PHE A 25 -5.31 -3.58 -28.45
CA PHE A 25 -4.17 -4.29 -29.01
C PHE A 25 -4.48 -4.81 -30.43
N PRO A 26 -3.47 -4.81 -31.32
CA PRO A 26 -3.58 -5.44 -32.64
C PRO A 26 -3.97 -6.93 -32.56
N LYS A 27 -4.83 -7.38 -33.49
CA LYS A 27 -5.40 -8.75 -33.50
C LYS A 27 -4.45 -9.86 -33.98
N HIS A 28 -3.27 -9.53 -34.49
CA HIS A 28 -2.34 -10.47 -35.13
C HIS A 28 -1.27 -11.05 -34.18
N PHE A 29 -1.39 -10.83 -32.85
CA PHE A 29 -0.50 -11.39 -31.82
C PHE A 29 -1.25 -11.56 -30.50
N SER A 30 -0.88 -12.49 -29.63
CA SER A 30 -1.54 -12.68 -28.33
C SER A 30 -1.01 -11.71 -27.27
N VAL A 31 -1.81 -11.42 -26.24
CA VAL A 31 -1.43 -10.53 -25.12
C VAL A 31 -1.73 -11.21 -23.80
N ILE A 32 -0.68 -11.45 -23.02
CA ILE A 32 -0.74 -12.02 -21.67
C ILE A 32 -0.10 -11.06 -20.66
N ALA A 33 -0.42 -11.23 -19.38
CA ALA A 33 0.29 -10.59 -18.30
C ALA A 33 0.62 -11.56 -17.17
N VAL A 34 1.80 -11.39 -16.57
CA VAL A 34 2.19 -11.98 -15.29
C VAL A 34 2.69 -10.83 -14.42
N CYS A 35 1.91 -10.49 -13.39
CA CYS A 35 2.11 -9.32 -12.55
C CYS A 35 2.48 -9.77 -11.13
N PRO A 36 3.77 -9.75 -10.77
CA PRO A 36 4.20 -9.98 -9.39
C PRO A 36 3.58 -8.95 -8.44
N LYS A 37 3.08 -9.43 -7.31
CA LYS A 37 2.51 -8.65 -6.19
C LYS A 37 3.61 -8.27 -5.20
N GLY A 38 4.64 -7.64 -5.75
CA GLY A 38 5.83 -7.20 -5.02
C GLY A 38 6.76 -6.39 -5.90
N MET A 39 7.63 -5.60 -5.29
CA MET A 39 8.62 -4.81 -6.00
C MET A 39 9.70 -5.69 -6.67
N GLY A 40 10.32 -5.21 -7.75
CA GLY A 40 11.36 -5.95 -8.47
C GLY A 40 12.47 -6.53 -7.58
N PRO A 41 13.02 -5.78 -6.60
CA PRO A 41 13.99 -6.31 -5.65
C PRO A 41 13.49 -7.49 -4.80
N SER A 42 12.22 -7.48 -4.35
CA SER A 42 11.67 -8.56 -3.52
C SER A 42 11.47 -9.84 -4.31
N VAL A 43 11.02 -9.73 -5.57
CA VAL A 43 10.93 -10.86 -6.51
C VAL A 43 12.28 -11.57 -6.63
N ARG A 44 13.36 -10.81 -6.83
CA ARG A 44 14.70 -11.39 -6.95
C ARG A 44 15.20 -11.98 -5.62
N ARG A 45 14.99 -11.28 -4.51
CA ARG A 45 15.53 -11.68 -3.20
C ARG A 45 14.92 -12.99 -2.71
N LEU A 46 13.60 -13.12 -2.76
CA LEU A 46 12.89 -14.33 -2.36
C LEU A 46 13.19 -15.50 -3.32
N TYR A 47 13.33 -15.26 -4.62
CA TYR A 47 13.77 -16.29 -5.56
C TYR A 47 15.16 -16.84 -5.22
N VAL A 48 16.09 -15.98 -4.77
CA VAL A 48 17.43 -16.41 -4.35
C VAL A 48 17.36 -17.22 -3.06
N GLN A 49 16.54 -16.82 -2.07
CA GLN A 49 16.29 -17.62 -0.86
C GLN A 49 15.65 -18.98 -1.21
N GLY A 50 14.85 -19.02 -2.28
CA GLY A 50 14.19 -20.21 -2.80
C GLY A 50 15.11 -21.32 -3.29
N LYS A 51 16.41 -21.02 -3.48
CA LYS A 51 17.42 -22.02 -3.80
C LYS A 51 17.64 -23.01 -2.65
N GLU A 52 17.53 -22.52 -1.41
CA GLU A 52 17.75 -23.32 -0.20
C GLU A 52 16.42 -23.75 0.44
N ILE A 53 15.36 -22.96 0.26
CA ILE A 53 14.07 -23.20 0.91
C ILE A 53 12.95 -23.27 -0.15
N ASN A 54 12.39 -24.46 -0.33
CA ASN A 54 11.33 -24.68 -1.31
C ASN A 54 10.11 -23.76 -1.05
N GLY A 55 9.56 -23.19 -2.12
CA GLY A 55 8.36 -22.35 -2.07
C GLY A 55 8.60 -20.85 -1.84
N ALA A 56 9.85 -20.37 -1.78
CA ALA A 56 10.12 -18.94 -1.68
C ALA A 56 9.94 -18.21 -3.03
N GLY A 57 9.22 -17.09 -3.02
CA GLY A 57 8.96 -16.27 -4.21
C GLY A 57 7.99 -15.13 -3.91
N ILE A 58 7.57 -14.40 -4.94
CA ILE A 58 6.48 -13.40 -4.83
C ILE A 58 5.26 -13.94 -5.57
N ASN A 59 4.10 -13.88 -4.92
CA ASN A 59 2.82 -14.21 -5.55
C ASN A 59 2.62 -13.38 -6.82
N SER A 60 2.05 -13.97 -7.86
CA SER A 60 1.76 -13.27 -9.11
C SER A 60 0.33 -13.55 -9.54
N SER A 61 -0.35 -12.50 -10.00
CA SER A 61 -1.56 -12.70 -10.81
C SER A 61 -1.15 -12.90 -12.26
N PHE A 62 -1.91 -13.70 -13.01
CA PHE A 62 -1.78 -13.75 -14.46
C PHE A 62 -3.10 -13.36 -15.11
N ALA A 63 -3.00 -12.88 -16.35
CA ALA A 63 -4.16 -12.54 -17.14
C ALA A 63 -3.87 -12.80 -18.62
N VAL A 64 -4.93 -13.01 -19.38
CA VAL A 64 -4.86 -13.39 -20.78
C VAL A 64 -5.82 -12.47 -21.53
N HIS A 65 -5.35 -11.27 -21.91
CA HIS A 65 -6.21 -10.24 -22.49
C HIS A 65 -6.75 -10.64 -23.86
N GLN A 66 -5.82 -11.05 -24.70
CA GLN A 66 -6.06 -11.56 -26.03
C GLN A 66 -5.31 -12.88 -26.12
N ASP A 67 -5.96 -13.92 -25.64
CA ASP A 67 -5.91 -15.16 -26.41
C ASP A 67 -6.89 -14.98 -27.57
N VAL A 68 -7.06 -16.00 -28.37
CA VAL A 68 -8.26 -16.06 -29.20
C VAL A 68 -9.56 -16.09 -28.34
N ASP A 69 -9.52 -15.99 -26.99
CA ASP A 69 -10.58 -15.59 -26.03
C ASP A 69 -10.08 -15.07 -24.62
N GLY A 70 -10.24 -13.76 -24.28
CA GLY A 70 -10.70 -13.14 -22.98
C GLY A 70 -9.83 -12.75 -21.71
N GLY A 71 -9.56 -11.43 -21.48
CA GLY A 71 -9.57 -10.66 -20.18
C GLY A 71 -8.27 -10.21 -19.40
N LEU A 72 -8.16 -8.93 -18.89
CA LEU A 72 -6.99 -8.32 -18.16
C LEU A 72 -7.28 -7.53 -16.85
N LEU A 73 -6.26 -7.40 -15.97
CA LEU A 73 -6.23 -6.91 -14.56
C LEU A 73 -5.59 -5.51 -14.33
N MET A 74 -6.06 -4.74 -13.33
CA MET A 74 -5.57 -3.40 -12.92
C MET A 74 -5.03 -3.39 -11.47
N LEU A 75 -3.90 -2.71 -11.20
CA LEU A 75 -3.18 -2.69 -9.90
C LEU A 75 -3.27 -1.31 -9.20
N LEU A 76 -3.36 -1.27 -7.86
CA LEU A 76 -3.66 -0.07 -7.06
C LEU A 76 -2.55 0.36 -6.07
N TRP A 77 -1.36 0.66 -6.60
CA TRP A 77 -0.18 1.12 -5.84
C TRP A 77 -0.35 2.45 -5.08
N HIS A 78 -1.41 3.20 -5.39
CA HIS A 78 -1.72 4.52 -4.83
C HIS A 78 -2.27 4.48 -3.40
N GLY A 79 -2.80 3.33 -2.99
CA GLY A 79 -3.41 3.08 -1.70
C GLY A 79 -2.42 2.68 -0.60
N ILE A 80 -2.77 1.67 0.20
CA ILE A 80 -2.02 1.22 1.38
C ILE A 80 -0.59 0.76 1.07
N LEU A 81 -0.32 0.34 -0.16
CA LEU A 81 0.97 -0.18 -0.58
C LEU A 81 2.11 0.86 -0.50
N LEU A 82 1.84 2.13 -0.85
CA LEU A 82 2.87 3.18 -0.85
C LEU A 82 2.30 4.55 -0.44
N GLY A 83 1.34 5.08 -1.21
CA GLY A 83 0.86 6.45 -1.07
C GLY A 83 0.19 6.69 0.27
N ALA A 84 -0.83 5.90 0.58
CA ALA A 84 -1.60 6.08 1.80
C ALA A 84 -0.75 5.83 3.05
N VAL A 85 0.07 4.77 3.10
CA VAL A 85 0.96 4.51 4.24
C VAL A 85 2.00 5.62 4.45
N HIS A 86 2.49 6.29 3.38
CA HIS A 86 3.33 7.48 3.53
C HIS A 86 2.53 8.65 4.13
N GLY A 87 1.32 8.92 3.64
CA GLY A 87 0.47 9.98 4.16
C GLY A 87 0.10 9.82 5.64
N ILE A 88 -0.26 8.60 6.05
CA ILE A 88 -0.65 8.34 7.45
C ILE A 88 0.53 8.52 8.41
N VAL A 89 1.75 8.09 8.04
CA VAL A 89 2.90 8.21 8.96
C VAL A 89 3.35 9.66 9.11
N GLU A 90 3.27 10.46 8.04
CA GLU A 90 3.54 11.90 8.10
C GLU A 90 2.52 12.63 9.00
N SER A 91 1.22 12.33 8.83
CA SER A 91 0.14 12.91 9.64
C SER A 91 0.27 12.53 11.11
N LEU A 92 0.45 11.23 11.42
CA LEU A 92 0.56 10.75 12.79
C LEU A 92 1.86 11.20 13.47
N PHE A 93 2.98 11.23 12.76
CA PHE A 93 4.23 11.76 13.30
C PHE A 93 4.06 13.22 13.72
N ARG A 94 3.44 14.03 12.84
CA ARG A 94 3.14 15.43 13.13
C ARG A 94 2.24 15.55 14.36
N ARG A 95 1.12 14.83 14.40
CA ARG A 95 0.20 14.80 15.55
C ARG A 95 0.92 14.47 16.84
N TYR A 96 1.69 13.38 16.87
CA TYR A 96 2.34 12.94 18.11
C TYR A 96 3.35 13.98 18.61
N THR A 97 4.14 14.57 17.71
CA THR A 97 5.08 15.63 18.11
C THR A 97 4.38 16.92 18.56
N GLU A 98 3.26 17.31 17.95
CA GLU A 98 2.44 18.45 18.37
C GLU A 98 1.81 18.23 19.76
N HIS A 99 1.53 16.99 20.12
CA HIS A 99 1.05 16.59 21.46
C HIS A 99 2.20 16.28 22.44
N GLY A 100 3.42 16.71 22.15
CA GLY A 100 4.56 16.67 23.09
C GLY A 100 5.35 15.36 23.12
N MET A 101 5.05 14.40 22.23
CA MET A 101 5.88 13.20 22.07
C MET A 101 7.24 13.58 21.47
N SER A 102 8.33 12.98 21.96
CA SER A 102 9.65 13.17 21.33
C SER A 102 9.65 12.65 19.90
N GLU A 103 10.49 13.22 19.04
CA GLU A 103 10.54 12.86 17.62
C GLU A 103 10.88 11.39 17.42
N ASP A 104 11.87 10.86 18.13
CA ASP A 104 12.26 9.44 18.10
C ASP A 104 11.09 8.52 18.45
N LEU A 105 10.36 8.86 19.52
CA LEU A 105 9.22 8.07 19.97
C LEU A 105 8.04 8.19 18.99
N ALA A 106 7.82 9.37 18.41
CA ALA A 106 6.81 9.57 17.37
C ALA A 106 7.14 8.76 16.11
N TYR A 107 8.40 8.69 15.71
CA TYR A 107 8.85 7.85 14.60
C TYR A 107 8.67 6.35 14.92
N ASN A 108 9.04 5.93 16.13
CA ASN A 108 8.84 4.54 16.58
C ASN A 108 7.35 4.15 16.62
N ASN A 109 6.50 5.01 17.18
CA ASN A 109 5.06 4.77 17.30
C ASN A 109 4.32 4.91 15.96
N THR A 110 4.98 5.32 14.88
CA THR A 110 4.41 5.38 13.53
C THR A 110 5.07 4.37 12.61
N VAL A 111 6.25 4.68 12.10
CA VAL A 111 6.93 3.92 11.05
C VAL A 111 7.40 2.56 11.57
N GLU A 112 8.09 2.51 12.70
CA GLU A 112 8.57 1.23 13.25
C GLU A 112 7.40 0.34 13.67
N SER A 113 6.37 0.94 14.27
CA SER A 113 5.15 0.24 14.68
C SER A 113 4.45 -0.42 13.50
N ILE A 114 4.20 0.33 12.42
CA ILE A 114 3.53 -0.19 11.22
C ILE A 114 4.39 -1.25 10.54
N THR A 115 5.66 -0.95 10.30
CA THR A 115 6.51 -1.75 9.42
C THR A 115 7.17 -2.95 10.10
N GLY A 116 7.21 -2.96 11.44
CA GLY A 116 7.68 -4.08 12.24
C GLY A 116 6.52 -4.85 12.87
N THR A 117 6.12 -4.52 14.10
CA THR A 117 5.20 -5.32 14.92
C THR A 117 3.83 -5.49 14.25
N ILE A 118 3.21 -4.43 13.75
CA ILE A 118 1.89 -4.51 13.10
C ILE A 118 1.98 -5.37 11.83
N SER A 119 2.94 -5.09 10.94
CA SER A 119 3.16 -5.88 9.72
C SER A 119 3.40 -7.36 10.03
N LYS A 120 4.20 -7.67 11.04
CA LYS A 120 4.49 -9.06 11.43
C LYS A 120 3.27 -9.79 12.00
N ILE A 121 2.45 -9.11 12.80
CA ILE A 121 1.21 -9.70 13.32
C ILE A 121 0.21 -9.93 12.17
N ILE A 122 0.00 -8.94 11.30
CA ILE A 122 -0.91 -9.09 10.15
C ILE A 122 -0.40 -10.19 9.21
N SER A 123 0.90 -10.20 8.95
CA SER A 123 1.53 -11.24 8.17
C SER A 123 1.24 -12.60 8.79
N THR A 124 1.56 -12.86 10.05
CA THR A 124 1.45 -14.23 10.58
C THR A 124 0.06 -14.65 11.04
N LYS A 125 -0.79 -13.71 11.48
CA LYS A 125 -2.04 -13.98 12.21
C LYS A 125 -3.23 -13.12 11.76
N GLY A 126 -3.07 -12.23 10.78
CA GLY A 126 -4.13 -11.37 10.28
C GLY A 126 -4.42 -10.14 11.14
N MET A 127 -5.35 -9.29 10.68
CA MET A 127 -5.66 -7.99 11.29
C MET A 127 -6.34 -8.11 12.66
N LEU A 128 -7.23 -9.09 12.86
CA LEU A 128 -7.88 -9.30 14.16
C LEU A 128 -6.85 -9.59 15.27
N ALA A 129 -5.75 -10.27 14.94
CA ALA A 129 -4.70 -10.53 15.92
C ALA A 129 -4.00 -9.27 16.40
N VAL A 130 -3.97 -8.19 15.61
CA VAL A 130 -3.47 -6.88 16.05
C VAL A 130 -4.37 -6.33 17.14
N TYR A 131 -5.69 -6.28 16.90
CA TYR A 131 -6.67 -5.80 17.87
C TYR A 131 -6.72 -6.66 19.14
N ASN A 132 -6.65 -7.98 18.99
CA ASN A 132 -6.69 -8.92 20.11
C ASN A 132 -5.41 -8.91 20.96
N ALA A 133 -4.29 -8.41 20.42
CA ALA A 133 -3.04 -8.27 21.17
C ALA A 133 -3.03 -7.04 22.11
N LEU A 134 -3.98 -6.14 21.96
CA LEU A 134 -4.12 -4.92 22.77
C LEU A 134 -4.84 -5.21 24.09
N SER A 135 -4.46 -4.51 25.15
CA SER A 135 -5.23 -4.45 26.40
C SER A 135 -6.57 -3.73 26.20
N GLU A 136 -7.48 -3.81 27.18
CA GLU A 136 -8.82 -3.21 27.05
C GLU A 136 -8.78 -1.67 26.90
N ASP A 137 -7.86 -0.98 27.56
CA ASP A 137 -7.71 0.47 27.38
C ASP A 137 -7.09 0.80 26.02
N GLU A 138 -6.16 -0.02 25.53
CA GLU A 138 -5.56 0.13 24.21
C GLU A 138 -6.55 -0.18 23.07
N LYS A 139 -7.45 -1.14 23.24
CA LYS A 139 -8.55 -1.40 22.29
C LYS A 139 -9.44 -0.18 22.11
N ARG A 140 -9.73 0.56 23.19
CA ARG A 140 -10.49 1.82 23.09
C ARG A 140 -9.77 2.86 22.24
N GLU A 141 -8.44 2.96 22.35
CA GLU A 141 -7.64 3.86 21.50
C GLU A 141 -7.61 3.40 20.04
N PHE A 142 -7.52 2.09 19.79
CA PHE A 142 -7.67 1.52 18.46
C PHE A 142 -9.03 1.84 17.86
N GLU A 143 -10.12 1.63 18.60
CA GLU A 143 -11.49 1.84 18.13
C GLU A 143 -11.77 3.31 17.82
N LYS A 144 -11.28 4.24 18.65
CA LYS A 144 -11.35 5.68 18.38
C LYS A 144 -10.68 6.01 17.04
N ALA A 145 -9.43 5.57 16.87
CA ALA A 145 -8.67 5.82 15.65
C ALA A 145 -9.32 5.18 14.43
N TYR A 146 -9.75 3.91 14.56
CA TYR A 146 -10.38 3.16 13.48
C TYR A 146 -11.68 3.82 13.02
N SER A 147 -12.58 4.08 13.97
CA SER A 147 -13.88 4.70 13.71
C SER A 147 -13.75 6.07 13.05
N ALA A 148 -12.77 6.88 13.49
CA ALA A 148 -12.57 8.21 12.93
C ALA A 148 -11.87 8.21 11.56
N SER A 149 -11.04 7.20 11.28
CA SER A 149 -10.21 7.18 10.06
C SER A 149 -10.81 6.40 8.90
N TYR A 150 -11.73 5.47 9.16
CA TYR A 150 -12.28 4.57 8.15
C TYR A 150 -12.87 5.30 6.93
N TYR A 151 -13.83 6.21 7.16
CA TYR A 151 -14.47 6.94 6.07
C TYR A 151 -13.57 7.99 5.40
N PRO A 152 -12.78 8.80 6.13
CA PRO A 152 -11.79 9.68 5.51
C PRO A 152 -10.80 8.94 4.60
N CYS A 153 -10.32 7.76 5.02
CA CYS A 153 -9.48 6.91 4.17
C CYS A 153 -10.25 6.36 2.96
N MET A 154 -11.49 5.93 3.16
CA MET A 154 -12.35 5.43 2.09
C MET A 154 -12.65 6.50 1.03
N ASP A 155 -12.84 7.76 1.44
CA ASP A 155 -13.09 8.90 0.53
C ASP A 155 -11.97 9.02 -0.51
N ILE A 156 -10.72 9.19 -0.06
CA ILE A 156 -9.56 9.32 -0.96
C ILE A 156 -9.31 8.03 -1.74
N MET A 157 -9.52 6.86 -1.12
CA MET A 157 -9.38 5.58 -1.82
C MET A 157 -10.41 5.45 -2.96
N TYR A 158 -11.63 5.90 -2.71
CA TYR A 158 -12.70 5.81 -3.70
C TYR A 158 -12.45 6.76 -4.87
N GLU A 159 -12.08 8.02 -4.58
CA GLU A 159 -11.66 8.99 -5.59
C GLU A 159 -10.53 8.41 -6.46
N CYS A 160 -9.49 7.86 -5.82
CA CYS A 160 -8.35 7.29 -6.51
C CYS A 160 -8.74 6.12 -7.42
N TYR A 161 -9.62 5.22 -6.94
CA TYR A 161 -10.09 4.09 -7.75
C TYR A 161 -10.83 4.58 -9.00
N GLU A 162 -11.76 5.53 -8.86
CA GLU A 162 -12.53 6.07 -9.98
C GLU A 162 -11.65 6.77 -11.01
N ASP A 163 -10.67 7.57 -10.57
CA ASP A 163 -9.70 8.22 -11.45
C ASP A 163 -8.88 7.22 -12.28
N ILE A 164 -8.56 6.06 -11.68
CA ILE A 164 -7.83 4.99 -12.35
C ILE A 164 -8.72 4.26 -13.34
N ALA A 165 -9.93 3.88 -12.92
CA ALA A 165 -10.90 3.17 -13.77
C ALA A 165 -11.35 4.03 -14.98
N ALA A 166 -11.46 5.34 -14.79
CA ALA A 166 -11.79 6.29 -15.87
C ALA A 166 -10.61 6.58 -16.82
N GLY A 167 -9.40 6.13 -16.50
CA GLY A 167 -8.19 6.39 -17.29
C GLY A 167 -7.57 7.78 -17.06
N SER A 168 -8.15 8.61 -16.19
CA SER A 168 -7.61 9.92 -15.77
C SER A 168 -6.22 9.77 -15.17
N GLU A 169 -6.04 8.82 -14.26
CA GLU A 169 -4.76 8.58 -13.60
C GLU A 169 -3.70 8.10 -14.58
N ILE A 170 -4.06 7.20 -15.49
CA ILE A 170 -3.18 6.67 -16.53
C ILE A 170 -2.69 7.81 -17.43
N ARG A 171 -3.61 8.67 -17.86
CA ARG A 171 -3.26 9.85 -18.67
C ARG A 171 -2.31 10.77 -17.91
N SER A 172 -2.56 11.01 -16.62
CA SER A 172 -1.72 11.86 -15.79
C SER A 172 -0.27 11.32 -15.70
N VAL A 173 -0.11 10.00 -15.55
CA VAL A 173 1.20 9.33 -15.51
C VAL A 173 1.93 9.45 -16.84
N VAL A 174 1.23 9.25 -17.97
CA VAL A 174 1.83 9.43 -19.31
C VAL A 174 2.35 10.85 -19.50
N LEU A 175 1.58 11.85 -19.07
CA LEU A 175 1.98 13.26 -19.19
C LEU A 175 3.13 13.60 -18.22
N ALA A 176 3.10 13.11 -16.99
CA ALA A 176 4.18 13.29 -16.03
C ALA A 176 5.51 12.73 -16.54
N GLY A 177 5.50 11.55 -17.17
CA GLY A 177 6.69 10.98 -17.80
C GLY A 177 7.28 11.84 -18.92
N ARG A 178 6.44 12.57 -19.66
CA ARG A 178 6.90 13.54 -20.67
C ARG A 178 7.51 14.79 -20.04
N CYS A 179 7.04 15.20 -18.87
CA CYS A 179 7.57 16.34 -18.13
C CYS A 179 8.95 16.08 -17.50
N PHE A 180 9.47 14.85 -17.56
CA PHE A 180 10.84 14.54 -17.15
C PHE A 180 11.90 15.08 -18.12
N TYR A 181 11.49 15.61 -19.27
CA TYR A 181 12.36 16.18 -20.29
C TYR A 181 11.90 17.59 -20.65
N GLU A 182 12.84 18.41 -21.11
CA GLU A 182 12.53 19.75 -21.62
C GLU A 182 11.64 19.65 -22.85
N LYS A 183 10.55 20.42 -22.87
CA LYS A 183 9.62 20.53 -24.01
C LYS A 183 8.86 21.84 -23.91
N GLU A 184 8.36 22.34 -25.03
CA GLU A 184 7.49 23.53 -25.07
C GLU A 184 8.13 24.78 -24.41
N GLY A 185 9.47 24.87 -24.38
CA GLY A 185 10.19 25.97 -23.73
C GLY A 185 10.20 25.92 -22.19
N LEU A 186 9.77 24.81 -21.59
CA LEU A 186 9.76 24.58 -20.14
C LEU A 186 10.87 23.61 -19.72
N PRO A 187 11.41 23.75 -18.50
CA PRO A 187 12.48 22.89 -17.99
C PRO A 187 11.99 21.46 -17.71
N ALA A 188 12.95 20.54 -17.54
CA ALA A 188 12.69 19.17 -17.11
C ALA A 188 12.40 19.08 -15.60
N PHE A 189 11.45 18.22 -15.22
CA PHE A 189 11.04 18.00 -13.82
C PHE A 189 11.17 16.53 -13.42
N PRO A 190 12.38 15.96 -13.28
CA PRO A 190 12.55 14.64 -12.71
C PRO A 190 12.06 14.60 -11.25
N MET A 191 11.61 13.43 -10.79
CA MET A 191 11.12 13.27 -9.42
C MET A 191 12.20 13.60 -8.37
N GLY A 192 11.85 14.44 -7.40
CA GLY A 192 12.70 14.76 -6.24
C GLY A 192 12.69 13.67 -5.15
N LYS A 193 13.51 13.91 -4.12
CA LYS A 193 13.59 13.05 -2.92
C LYS A 193 12.44 13.33 -1.97
N ILE A 194 11.95 12.28 -1.31
CA ILE A 194 10.83 12.36 -0.34
C ILE A 194 11.26 12.06 1.10
N ASP A 195 12.53 11.74 1.33
CA ASP A 195 13.09 11.31 2.62
C ASP A 195 14.03 12.33 3.27
N GLN A 196 13.99 13.60 2.84
CA GLN A 196 14.85 14.66 3.38
C GLN A 196 14.14 15.58 4.38
N THR A 197 12.85 15.35 4.65
CA THR A 197 12.07 16.11 5.63
C THR A 197 12.30 15.60 7.06
N ARG A 198 11.80 16.37 8.04
CA ARG A 198 12.02 16.20 9.48
C ARG A 198 11.95 14.74 9.95
N MET A 199 10.83 14.05 9.73
CA MET A 199 10.63 12.71 10.28
C MET A 199 11.60 11.67 9.70
N TRP A 200 12.03 11.85 8.45
CA TRP A 200 12.94 10.89 7.80
C TRP A 200 14.38 11.05 8.28
N LYS A 201 14.79 12.27 8.66
CA LYS A 201 16.05 12.53 9.37
C LYS A 201 16.06 11.95 10.78
N VAL A 202 14.93 12.05 11.48
CA VAL A 202 14.73 11.34 12.76
C VAL A 202 14.83 9.83 12.55
N GLY A 203 14.21 9.30 11.49
CA GLY A 203 14.32 7.88 11.15
C GLY A 203 15.74 7.40 10.86
N GLU A 204 16.60 8.22 10.25
CA GLU A 204 18.03 7.92 10.09
C GLU A 204 18.70 7.76 11.47
N HIS A 205 18.40 8.65 12.42
CA HIS A 205 18.91 8.58 13.79
C HIS A 205 18.40 7.35 14.55
N VAL A 206 17.07 7.12 14.57
CA VAL A 206 16.44 5.96 15.21
C VAL A 206 17.06 4.66 14.70
N ARG A 207 17.18 4.49 13.38
CA ARG A 207 17.76 3.26 12.80
C ARG A 207 19.26 3.11 13.08
N SER A 208 20.00 4.19 13.32
CA SER A 208 21.44 4.12 13.61
C SER A 208 21.75 3.47 14.98
N THR A 209 20.77 3.48 15.89
CA THR A 209 20.90 2.90 17.23
C THR A 209 19.96 1.71 17.46
N ARG A 210 19.10 1.39 16.49
CA ARG A 210 18.13 0.29 16.55
C ARG A 210 18.84 -1.08 16.60
N PRO A 211 18.56 -1.94 17.60
CA PRO A 211 19.07 -3.30 17.64
C PRO A 211 18.64 -4.13 16.41
N ALA A 212 19.47 -5.09 16.02
CA ALA A 212 19.10 -6.03 14.97
C ALA A 212 17.90 -6.88 15.40
N GLY A 213 16.87 -6.97 14.55
CA GLY A 213 15.65 -7.73 14.82
C GLY A 213 14.61 -7.00 15.67
N ASP A 214 14.82 -5.71 15.99
CA ASP A 214 13.79 -4.87 16.61
C ASP A 214 12.57 -4.73 15.69
N LEU A 215 11.37 -4.90 16.24
CA LEU A 215 10.10 -4.80 15.52
C LEU A 215 9.36 -3.49 15.84
N GLY A 216 9.88 -2.65 16.73
CA GLY A 216 9.21 -1.45 17.20
C GLY A 216 7.97 -1.74 18.07
N PRO A 217 7.34 -0.69 18.60
CA PRO A 217 6.20 -0.82 19.50
C PRO A 217 4.92 -1.23 18.77
N LEU A 218 3.94 -1.78 19.48
CA LEU A 218 2.55 -1.84 19.00
C LEU A 218 1.81 -0.62 19.53
N TYR A 219 1.68 0.44 18.72
CA TYR A 219 1.01 1.66 19.18
C TYR A 219 -0.49 1.63 18.80
N PRO A 220 -1.43 1.61 19.77
CA PRO A 220 -2.84 1.27 19.51
C PRO A 220 -3.53 2.23 18.54
N PHE A 221 -3.31 3.54 18.70
CA PHE A 221 -3.90 4.56 17.85
C PHE A 221 -3.40 4.43 16.40
N THR A 222 -2.08 4.24 16.21
CA THR A 222 -1.49 4.00 14.89
C THR A 222 -2.03 2.72 14.25
N ALA A 223 -2.17 1.64 15.03
CA ALA A 223 -2.77 0.40 14.55
C ALA A 223 -4.21 0.61 14.09
N GLY A 224 -5.01 1.38 14.82
CA GLY A 224 -6.39 1.70 14.43
C GLY A 224 -6.48 2.45 13.10
N VAL A 225 -5.63 3.48 12.89
CA VAL A 225 -5.59 4.22 11.60
C VAL A 225 -5.16 3.31 10.45
N TYR A 226 -4.08 2.55 10.63
CA TYR A 226 -3.54 1.69 9.59
C TYR A 226 -4.51 0.55 9.19
N VAL A 227 -5.13 -0.10 10.17
CA VAL A 227 -6.11 -1.16 9.92
C VAL A 227 -7.41 -0.60 9.33
N ALA A 228 -7.84 0.61 9.73
CA ALA A 228 -8.99 1.27 9.10
C ALA A 228 -8.76 1.54 7.61
N LEU A 229 -7.57 2.05 7.25
CA LEU A 229 -7.17 2.22 5.85
C LEU A 229 -7.17 0.88 5.09
N MET A 230 -6.63 -0.19 5.70
CA MET A 230 -6.58 -1.52 5.08
C MET A 230 -7.98 -2.05 4.78
N ILE A 231 -8.90 -1.97 5.74
CA ILE A 231 -10.29 -2.41 5.56
C ILE A 231 -11.05 -1.50 4.59
N ALA A 232 -10.81 -0.19 4.60
CA ALA A 232 -11.40 0.73 3.64
C ALA A 232 -11.00 0.38 2.20
N GLN A 233 -9.73 0.05 1.96
CA GLN A 233 -9.26 -0.41 0.64
C GLN A 233 -9.92 -1.74 0.25
N ILE A 234 -9.98 -2.71 1.17
CA ILE A 234 -10.63 -4.01 0.96
C ILE A 234 -12.09 -3.81 0.54
N GLU A 235 -12.82 -2.94 1.22
CA GLU A 235 -14.24 -2.72 0.96
C GLU A 235 -14.47 -2.04 -0.39
N ILE A 236 -13.66 -1.03 -0.76
CA ILE A 236 -13.72 -0.43 -2.10
C ILE A 236 -13.51 -1.50 -3.17
N LEU A 237 -12.46 -2.30 -3.06
CA LEU A 237 -12.17 -3.32 -4.07
C LEU A 237 -13.26 -4.40 -4.15
N ARG A 238 -13.81 -4.81 -2.99
CA ARG A 238 -14.93 -5.74 -2.90
C ARG A 238 -16.15 -5.18 -3.63
N LYS A 239 -16.52 -3.92 -3.38
CA LYS A 239 -17.66 -3.25 -4.04
C LYS A 239 -17.43 -2.99 -5.53
N LYS A 240 -16.17 -2.92 -5.96
CA LYS A 240 -15.78 -2.81 -7.36
C LYS A 240 -15.63 -4.15 -8.07
N GLY A 241 -15.94 -5.25 -7.41
CA GLY A 241 -16.06 -6.58 -8.03
C GLY A 241 -14.73 -7.32 -8.17
N HIS A 242 -13.69 -6.92 -7.44
CA HIS A 242 -12.42 -7.65 -7.43
C HIS A 242 -12.53 -8.97 -6.66
N SER A 243 -11.74 -9.96 -7.06
CA SER A 243 -11.68 -11.27 -6.38
C SER A 243 -10.95 -11.16 -5.04
N TYR A 244 -11.29 -12.02 -4.06
CA TYR A 244 -10.63 -12.01 -2.75
C TYR A 244 -9.11 -12.21 -2.83
N SER A 245 -8.63 -13.08 -3.73
CA SER A 245 -7.19 -13.31 -3.88
C SER A 245 -6.47 -12.05 -4.34
N GLU A 246 -7.07 -11.30 -5.28
CA GLU A 246 -6.52 -10.00 -5.68
C GLU A 246 -6.59 -8.99 -4.53
N ILE A 247 -7.75 -8.83 -3.91
CA ILE A 247 -7.95 -7.90 -2.80
C ILE A 247 -6.91 -8.11 -1.69
N ILE A 248 -6.74 -9.36 -1.26
CA ILE A 248 -5.84 -9.72 -0.17
C ILE A 248 -4.38 -9.54 -0.57
N ASN A 249 -3.99 -9.89 -1.80
CA ASN A 249 -2.61 -9.65 -2.24
C ASN A 249 -2.31 -8.14 -2.34
N GLU A 250 -3.20 -7.35 -2.94
CA GLU A 250 -3.02 -5.91 -3.17
C GLU A 250 -3.19 -5.02 -1.93
N SER A 251 -3.89 -5.51 -0.90
CA SER A 251 -4.25 -4.69 0.28
C SER A 251 -3.59 -5.17 1.56
N VAL A 252 -3.11 -6.43 1.60
CA VAL A 252 -2.60 -7.04 2.83
C VAL A 252 -1.21 -7.62 2.59
N ILE A 253 -1.12 -8.73 1.82
CA ILE A 253 0.11 -9.54 1.72
C ILE A 253 1.25 -8.72 1.14
N GLU A 254 1.05 -8.02 0.02
CA GLU A 254 2.12 -7.26 -0.60
C GLU A 254 2.65 -6.15 0.33
N SER A 255 1.75 -5.48 1.06
CA SER A 255 2.12 -4.46 2.02
C SER A 255 3.04 -5.04 3.09
N VAL A 256 2.60 -6.10 3.79
CA VAL A 256 3.30 -6.60 4.99
C VAL A 256 4.47 -7.52 4.68
N ASP A 257 4.44 -8.25 3.56
CA ASP A 257 5.44 -9.26 3.21
C ASP A 257 6.45 -8.77 2.15
N SER A 258 6.13 -7.71 1.38
CA SER A 258 7.05 -7.17 0.37
C SER A 258 7.46 -5.72 0.59
N LEU A 259 6.54 -4.80 0.88
CA LEU A 259 6.83 -3.36 0.82
C LEU A 259 7.30 -2.80 2.17
N ASN A 260 6.54 -3.03 3.23
CA ASN A 260 6.84 -2.54 4.58
C ASN A 260 8.24 -2.96 5.09
N PRO A 261 8.75 -4.17 4.81
CA PRO A 261 10.12 -4.53 5.18
C PRO A 261 11.19 -3.59 4.60
N PHE A 262 10.97 -3.02 3.42
CA PHE A 262 11.90 -2.03 2.83
C PHE A 262 11.80 -0.69 3.55
N MET A 263 10.61 -0.24 3.92
CA MET A 263 10.45 0.97 4.73
C MET A 263 11.07 0.77 6.12
N HIS A 264 10.88 -0.39 6.74
CA HIS A 264 11.50 -0.74 8.01
C HIS A 264 13.03 -0.71 7.93
N ALA A 265 13.60 -1.20 6.82
CA ALA A 265 15.04 -1.26 6.63
C ALA A 265 15.68 0.12 6.50
N ARG A 266 15.10 1.02 5.68
CA ARG A 266 15.79 2.27 5.27
C ARG A 266 14.86 3.48 5.06
N GLY A 267 13.63 3.45 5.55
CA GLY A 267 12.66 4.55 5.43
C GLY A 267 11.90 4.56 4.10
N VAL A 268 10.97 5.51 3.95
CA VAL A 268 9.97 5.52 2.87
C VAL A 268 10.56 5.55 1.46
N SER A 269 11.63 6.31 1.24
CA SER A 269 12.28 6.41 -0.07
C SER A 269 12.81 5.05 -0.53
N PHE A 270 13.34 4.24 0.39
CA PHE A 270 13.82 2.89 0.04
C PHE A 270 12.68 1.93 -0.33
N MET A 271 11.46 2.17 0.15
CA MET A 271 10.28 1.42 -0.30
C MET A 271 9.73 1.98 -1.63
N VAL A 272 9.46 3.28 -1.66
CA VAL A 272 8.79 3.95 -2.79
C VAL A 272 9.68 3.98 -4.03
N ASP A 273 10.94 4.40 -3.91
CA ASP A 273 11.81 4.62 -5.07
C ASP A 273 12.43 3.34 -5.64
N ASN A 274 12.23 2.19 -4.98
CA ASN A 274 12.49 0.87 -5.55
C ASN A 274 11.30 0.28 -6.34
N CYS A 275 10.14 0.97 -6.34
CA CYS A 275 8.98 0.61 -7.16
C CYS A 275 9.03 1.27 -8.55
N SER A 276 8.08 0.91 -9.43
CA SER A 276 8.00 1.45 -10.79
C SER A 276 7.79 2.97 -10.82
N THR A 277 8.10 3.61 -11.95
CA THR A 277 7.84 5.04 -12.17
C THR A 277 6.38 5.42 -11.91
N THR A 278 5.43 4.58 -12.35
CA THR A 278 3.99 4.77 -12.09
C THR A 278 3.69 4.77 -10.60
N ALA A 279 4.21 3.79 -9.86
CA ALA A 279 4.01 3.69 -8.41
C ALA A 279 4.67 4.86 -7.65
N ARG A 280 5.85 5.30 -8.09
CA ARG A 280 6.58 6.46 -7.51
C ARG A 280 5.85 7.78 -7.71
N LEU A 281 5.35 8.03 -8.91
CA LEU A 281 4.51 9.20 -9.22
C LEU A 281 3.21 9.15 -8.40
N GLY A 282 2.60 7.97 -8.36
CA GLY A 282 1.38 7.71 -7.63
C GLY A 282 1.51 8.01 -6.13
N SER A 283 2.52 7.43 -5.47
CA SER A 283 2.80 7.70 -4.06
C SER A 283 2.98 9.20 -3.79
N ARG A 284 3.74 9.91 -4.65
CA ARG A 284 3.97 11.36 -4.52
C ARG A 284 2.70 12.20 -4.73
N LYS A 285 1.79 11.77 -5.59
CA LYS A 285 0.51 12.45 -5.85
C LYS A 285 -0.48 12.23 -4.70
N TRP A 286 -0.61 11.00 -4.21
CA TRP A 286 -1.71 10.62 -3.32
C TRP A 286 -1.34 10.60 -1.83
N ALA A 287 -0.07 10.42 -1.44
CA ALA A 287 0.34 10.50 -0.03
C ALA A 287 -0.09 11.81 0.66
N PRO A 288 0.06 13.00 0.04
CA PRO A 288 -0.42 14.24 0.64
C PRO A 288 -1.94 14.26 0.85
N ARG A 289 -2.72 13.56 0.01
CA ARG A 289 -4.19 13.51 0.14
C ARG A 289 -4.61 12.76 1.40
N PHE A 290 -3.95 11.63 1.70
CA PHE A 290 -4.19 10.86 2.92
C PHE A 290 -3.73 11.60 4.18
N ASP A 291 -2.59 12.28 4.13
CA ASP A 291 -2.15 13.14 5.24
C ASP A 291 -3.20 14.22 5.54
N TYR A 292 -3.63 14.94 4.50
CA TYR A 292 -4.59 16.03 4.66
C TYR A 292 -5.95 15.55 5.14
N ILE A 293 -6.51 14.48 4.56
CA ILE A 293 -7.84 14.01 4.95
C ILE A 293 -7.87 13.51 6.40
N LEU A 294 -6.80 12.84 6.85
CA LEU A 294 -6.67 12.41 8.24
C LEU A 294 -6.57 13.61 9.16
N THR A 295 -5.70 14.56 8.84
CA THR A 295 -5.49 15.76 9.66
C THR A 295 -6.74 16.63 9.75
N GLN A 296 -7.47 16.78 8.64
CA GLN A 296 -8.65 17.65 8.57
C GLN A 296 -9.92 17.03 9.13
N GLN A 297 -10.08 15.71 9.04
CA GLN A 297 -11.33 15.04 9.41
C GLN A 297 -11.14 14.04 10.54
N ALA A 298 -10.29 13.02 10.36
CA ALA A 298 -10.16 11.94 11.33
C ALA A 298 -9.63 12.45 12.69
N LEU A 299 -8.52 13.20 12.66
CA LEU A 299 -7.91 13.73 13.88
C LEU A 299 -8.80 14.77 14.56
N VAL A 300 -9.48 15.62 13.78
CA VAL A 300 -10.48 16.57 14.29
C VAL A 300 -11.65 15.87 14.97
N ALA A 301 -12.15 14.77 14.40
CA ALA A 301 -13.22 13.98 15.02
C ALA A 301 -12.77 13.36 16.35
N VAL A 302 -11.53 12.85 16.42
CA VAL A 302 -10.94 12.34 17.67
C VAL A 302 -10.83 13.44 18.72
N ASP A 303 -10.30 14.61 18.34
CA ASP A 303 -10.09 15.73 19.27
C ASP A 303 -11.41 16.32 19.78
N ASN A 304 -12.47 16.27 18.97
CA ASN A 304 -13.83 16.66 19.37
C ASN A 304 -14.57 15.58 20.18
N GLY A 305 -13.92 14.45 20.48
CA GLY A 305 -14.54 13.36 21.24
C GLY A 305 -15.72 12.72 20.53
N ALA A 306 -15.66 12.60 19.20
CA ALA A 306 -16.71 11.96 18.42
C ALA A 306 -17.00 10.53 18.95
N PRO A 307 -18.28 10.12 19.03
CA PRO A 307 -18.63 8.80 19.52
C PRO A 307 -18.07 7.71 18.59
N ILE A 308 -17.61 6.62 19.18
CA ILE A 308 -17.15 5.44 18.43
C ILE A 308 -18.34 4.83 17.70
N ASN A 309 -18.21 4.67 16.38
CA ASN A 309 -19.20 4.01 15.55
C ASN A 309 -19.15 2.50 15.79
N GLN A 310 -20.06 2.01 16.62
CA GLN A 310 -20.14 0.60 17.01
C GLN A 310 -20.43 -0.33 15.83
N ASP A 311 -21.14 0.13 14.81
CA ASP A 311 -21.39 -0.67 13.60
C ASP A 311 -20.09 -0.89 12.83
N LEU A 312 -19.22 0.13 12.71
CA LEU A 312 -17.91 -0.03 12.07
C LEU A 312 -17.03 -1.03 12.82
N ILE A 313 -17.02 -0.96 14.15
CA ILE A 313 -16.22 -1.90 14.96
C ILE A 313 -16.79 -3.32 14.86
N SER A 314 -18.11 -3.48 14.98
CA SER A 314 -18.76 -4.78 14.82
C SER A 314 -18.53 -5.39 13.44
N ASN A 315 -18.65 -4.57 12.38
CA ASN A 315 -18.38 -4.99 11.01
C ASN A 315 -16.92 -5.39 10.84
N PHE A 316 -15.97 -4.61 11.37
CA PHE A 316 -14.56 -4.99 11.38
C PHE A 316 -14.33 -6.34 12.05
N LEU A 317 -14.87 -6.55 13.26
CA LEU A 317 -14.64 -7.76 14.03
C LEU A 317 -15.25 -9.02 13.40
N SER A 318 -16.31 -8.86 12.60
CA SER A 318 -17.05 -9.95 11.96
C SER A 318 -16.78 -10.07 10.45
N ASP A 319 -15.90 -9.26 9.87
CA ASP A 319 -15.66 -9.26 8.43
C ASP A 319 -15.08 -10.61 7.96
N GLN A 320 -15.69 -11.18 6.93
CA GLN A 320 -15.29 -12.47 6.35
C GLN A 320 -13.88 -12.45 5.74
N VAL A 321 -13.33 -11.26 5.46
CA VAL A 321 -11.97 -11.11 4.93
C VAL A 321 -10.93 -11.70 5.87
N HIS A 322 -11.17 -11.73 7.19
CA HIS A 322 -10.21 -12.29 8.14
C HIS A 322 -9.99 -13.79 7.89
N GLY A 323 -11.08 -14.55 7.72
CA GLY A 323 -10.99 -15.97 7.35
C GLY A 323 -10.39 -16.18 5.96
N ALA A 324 -10.69 -15.29 5.00
CA ALA A 324 -10.09 -15.37 3.67
C ALA A 324 -8.57 -15.08 3.71
N ILE A 325 -8.11 -14.16 4.54
CA ILE A 325 -6.68 -13.88 4.77
C ILE A 325 -6.01 -15.11 5.37
N GLU A 326 -6.63 -15.80 6.33
CA GLU A 326 -6.08 -17.05 6.90
C GLU A 326 -5.92 -18.16 5.84
N VAL A 327 -6.82 -18.25 4.86
CA VAL A 327 -6.68 -19.20 3.75
C VAL A 327 -5.56 -18.77 2.81
N CYS A 328 -5.53 -17.49 2.40
CA CYS A 328 -4.45 -16.96 1.57
C CYS A 328 -3.07 -17.05 2.26
N ALA A 329 -3.06 -16.95 3.59
CA ALA A 329 -1.86 -17.05 4.42
C ALA A 329 -1.12 -18.37 4.24
N GLN A 330 -1.87 -19.46 4.06
CA GLN A 330 -1.33 -20.81 3.88
C GLN A 330 -0.62 -20.99 2.53
N LEU A 331 -0.87 -20.10 1.58
CA LEU A 331 -0.29 -20.12 0.24
C LEU A 331 0.94 -19.21 0.12
N ARG A 332 1.38 -18.59 1.22
CA ARG A 332 2.54 -17.72 1.20
C ARG A 332 3.85 -18.48 1.15
N PRO A 333 4.91 -17.82 0.63
CA PRO A 333 6.28 -18.24 0.86
C PRO A 333 6.52 -18.56 2.34
N THR A 334 7.22 -19.65 2.61
CA THR A 334 7.55 -20.10 3.97
C THR A 334 8.69 -19.29 4.62
N VAL A 335 9.17 -18.25 3.95
CA VAL A 335 10.31 -17.43 4.38
C VAL A 335 9.96 -15.95 4.31
N ASP A 336 10.34 -15.23 5.37
CA ASP A 336 10.30 -13.78 5.39
C ASP A 336 11.40 -13.22 4.48
N ILE A 337 11.11 -12.08 3.84
CA ILE A 337 12.12 -11.34 3.09
C ILE A 337 13.20 -10.84 4.04
N SER A 338 14.44 -11.28 3.82
CA SER A 338 15.60 -10.85 4.60
C SER A 338 16.04 -9.44 4.22
#